data_AF-A0A9P0VWE2-F1
#
_entry.id   AF-A0A9P0VWE2-F1
#
_cell.length_a   1.000
_cell.length_b   1.000
_cell.length_c   1.000
_cell.angle_alpha   90.00
_cell.angle_beta   90.00
_cell.angle_gamma   90.00
#
_symmetry.space_group_name_H-M   'P 1'
#
loop_
_entity.id
_entity.type
_entity.pdbx_description
1 polymer ?
#
loop_
_entity_poly.entity_id
_entity_poly.type
_entity_poly.pdbx_seq_one_letter_code
_entity_poly.pdbx_strand_id
1 'polypeptide(L)'
;MIYRKIRHVRLINFRNLIDDDTTILDTFYTLSSEDVLLYVSEVIPSENNPNFQLVSLPKLGTESTLSVSLFANSLNEKIGWTELLKYTIDLNADLVQIPSSLLDESNESFLKTNSIILQLSNDQFYTIKKCVAKPISPDSIATTPQVKKKSYTFDSIRSTNNIYKSIKELSSIKLKLSNQIDQNINPQNKADATSAEDLPTLDKFVNKQRLINDTLSSQIIRRKVAINETKQFISDHSSIDYTQNQIEFINSQFEPIHESETTSIYPETVKQMKKFAEVISDVFIIESVDNSIKFKILDIEFPSTVKQLLDLCYYEENNAAETVIRVNATLAYISQMMSVLATITKTNLKYPIHWKEDKCHIADRSTSSTFPLYYNPVLNEKVAVSKTSNCIRNHIIKNPTFEFGLNLLNRNLMLLIHHTNELFRRFSQSKCIDNRYVDLQSSIPIDCFDNFLWNLQYLVLFLTA
;
A
#
# COMPACT_ATOMS: atom_id res chain seq x y z
N MET A 1 11.34 -71.93 3.85
CA MET A 1 12.26 -71.18 4.75
C MET A 1 12.18 -69.69 4.43
N ILE A 2 11.41 -68.96 5.23
CA ILE A 2 11.27 -67.51 5.08
C ILE A 2 12.42 -66.88 5.86
N TYR A 3 13.45 -66.42 5.15
CA TYR A 3 14.51 -65.58 5.73
C TYR A 3 13.89 -64.27 6.22
N ARG A 4 13.52 -64.21 7.50
CA ARG A 4 13.11 -62.97 8.18
C ARG A 4 14.37 -62.12 8.38
N LYS A 5 14.77 -61.42 7.33
CA LYS A 5 15.88 -60.45 7.40
C LYS A 5 15.41 -59.25 8.20
N ILE A 6 15.78 -59.23 9.47
CA ILE A 6 15.58 -58.06 10.31
C ILE A 6 16.59 -57.02 9.88
N ARG A 7 16.12 -55.97 9.20
CA ARG A 7 17.01 -54.89 8.74
C ARG A 7 17.15 -53.79 9.77
N HIS A 8 16.18 -53.68 10.69
CA HIS A 8 16.20 -52.74 11.81
C HIS A 8 15.43 -53.35 12.99
N VAL A 9 16.06 -53.39 14.15
CA VAL A 9 15.36 -53.37 15.43
C VAL A 9 15.05 -51.90 15.70
N ARG A 10 13.82 -51.60 16.11
CA ARG A 10 13.34 -50.24 16.35
C ARG A 10 13.18 -49.99 17.84
N LEU A 11 12.54 -50.90 18.57
CA LEU A 11 12.29 -50.76 20.01
C LEU A 11 12.77 -52.02 20.73
N ILE A 12 13.43 -51.86 21.87
CA ILE A 12 13.69 -52.92 22.84
C ILE A 12 13.08 -52.46 24.15
N ASN A 13 12.07 -53.18 24.64
CA ASN A 13 11.36 -52.86 25.86
C ASN A 13 11.43 -54.03 26.84
N PHE A 14 11.70 -53.75 28.11
CA PHE A 14 11.74 -54.71 29.21
C PHE A 14 10.51 -54.50 30.10
N ARG A 15 9.70 -55.55 30.28
CA ARG A 15 8.52 -55.48 31.16
C ARG A 15 8.75 -56.13 32.52
N ASN A 16 8.25 -55.44 33.55
CA ASN A 16 8.20 -55.84 34.94
C ASN A 16 9.58 -56.32 35.41
N LEU A 17 10.53 -55.39 35.37
CA LEU A 17 11.88 -55.59 35.89
C LEU A 17 11.81 -55.66 37.41
N ILE A 18 12.03 -56.84 37.95
CA ILE A 18 12.07 -57.08 39.39
C ILE A 18 13.47 -57.61 39.71
N ASP A 19 14.16 -56.90 40.59
CA ASP A 19 15.31 -57.42 41.32
C ASP A 19 14.81 -58.02 42.64
N ASP A 20 15.51 -59.02 43.18
CA ASP A 20 15.09 -59.76 44.38
C ASP A 20 14.98 -58.85 45.62
N ASP A 21 15.60 -57.66 45.58
CA ASP A 21 15.44 -56.58 46.56
C ASP A 21 14.74 -55.36 45.94
N THR A 22 13.64 -54.92 46.55
CA THR A 22 12.79 -53.79 46.13
C THR A 22 13.50 -52.42 46.21
N THR A 23 14.52 -52.21 45.38
CA THR A 23 15.24 -50.93 45.27
C THR A 23 15.09 -50.35 43.87
N ILE A 24 15.11 -49.02 43.82
CA ILE A 24 14.99 -48.24 42.59
C ILE A 24 16.35 -48.30 41.86
N LEU A 25 16.37 -48.84 40.63
CA LEU A 25 17.59 -49.10 39.87
C LEU A 25 17.72 -48.17 38.66
N ASP A 26 18.92 -47.66 38.42
CA ASP A 26 19.26 -47.03 37.14
C ASP A 26 19.63 -48.14 36.14
N THR A 27 19.12 -48.07 34.90
CA THR A 27 19.31 -49.15 33.92
C THR A 27 19.75 -48.67 32.55
N PHE A 28 20.63 -49.43 31.89
CA PHE A 28 20.94 -49.29 30.46
C PHE A 28 21.15 -50.66 29.84
N TYR A 29 20.96 -50.78 28.53
CA TYR A 29 21.24 -52.02 27.81
C TYR A 29 22.34 -51.84 26.78
N THR A 30 23.05 -52.94 26.52
CA THR A 30 24.02 -53.04 25.43
C THR A 30 23.53 -54.04 24.40
N LEU A 31 23.92 -53.77 23.16
CA LEU A 31 23.73 -54.68 22.04
C LEU A 31 25.08 -55.08 21.51
N SER A 32 25.33 -56.38 21.49
CA SER A 32 26.55 -56.96 20.97
C SER A 32 26.23 -58.06 19.96
N SER A 33 27.13 -58.24 19.00
CA SER A 33 27.11 -59.37 18.08
C SER A 33 28.55 -59.82 17.86
N GLU A 34 28.81 -61.13 18.03
CA GLU A 34 30.14 -61.73 17.86
C GLU A 34 31.25 -60.93 18.58
N ASP A 35 31.01 -60.58 19.86
CA ASP A 35 31.88 -59.79 20.73
C ASP A 35 32.15 -58.34 20.31
N VAL A 36 31.49 -57.84 19.26
CA VAL A 36 31.51 -56.42 18.87
C VAL A 36 30.34 -55.69 19.54
N LEU A 37 30.65 -54.67 20.33
CA LEU A 37 29.67 -53.75 20.89
C LEU A 37 29.10 -52.86 19.78
N LEU A 38 27.82 -53.04 19.48
CA LEU A 38 27.13 -52.32 18.41
C LEU A 38 26.46 -51.05 18.91
N TYR A 39 25.90 -51.11 20.12
CA TYR A 39 25.16 -50.00 20.70
C TYR A 39 25.12 -50.09 22.22
N VAL A 40 25.13 -48.94 22.87
CA VAL A 40 24.87 -48.75 24.30
C VAL A 40 23.73 -47.75 24.40
N SER A 41 22.67 -48.11 25.12
CA SER A 41 21.54 -47.20 25.32
C SER A 41 21.87 -46.07 26.27
N GLU A 42 21.02 -45.06 26.27
CA GLU A 42 20.96 -44.12 27.37
C GLU A 42 20.64 -44.84 28.69
N VAL A 43 21.04 -44.23 29.80
CA VAL A 43 20.71 -44.69 31.15
C VAL A 43 19.34 -44.12 31.52
N ILE A 44 18.39 -44.99 31.83
CA ILE A 44 17.09 -44.59 32.36
C ILE A 44 17.15 -44.70 33.89
N PRO A 45 17.02 -43.59 34.61
CA PRO A 45 17.06 -43.63 36.05
C PRO A 45 15.73 -44.13 36.60
N SER A 46 15.79 -45.12 37.49
CA SER A 46 14.79 -45.27 38.55
C SER A 46 13.33 -45.54 38.12
N GLU A 47 13.11 -46.27 37.01
CA GLU A 47 11.77 -46.68 36.53
C GLU A 47 11.57 -48.20 36.57
N ASN A 48 10.42 -48.67 37.09
CA ASN A 48 10.07 -50.10 37.13
C ASN A 48 9.85 -50.73 35.74
N ASN A 49 9.63 -49.91 34.71
CA ASN A 49 9.41 -50.31 33.32
C ASN A 49 10.16 -49.36 32.37
N PRO A 50 11.49 -49.48 32.23
CA PRO A 50 12.28 -48.58 31.42
C PRO A 50 11.93 -48.72 29.94
N ASN A 51 11.35 -47.67 29.38
CA ASN A 51 11.05 -47.56 27.95
C ASN A 51 12.20 -46.85 27.24
N PHE A 52 13.10 -47.61 26.63
CA PHE A 52 14.21 -47.03 25.87
C PHE A 52 13.76 -46.44 24.53
N GLN A 53 14.37 -45.32 24.14
CA GLN A 53 14.07 -44.65 22.89
C GLN A 53 14.29 -45.55 21.66
N LEU A 54 13.54 -45.27 20.59
CA LEU A 54 13.61 -45.99 19.32
C LEU A 54 14.99 -45.81 18.65
N VAL A 55 15.76 -46.88 18.50
CA VAL A 55 17.11 -46.82 17.91
C VAL A 55 17.13 -47.63 16.63
N SER A 56 17.47 -46.98 15.51
CA SER A 56 17.66 -47.68 14.24
C SER A 56 19.08 -48.20 14.11
N LEU A 57 19.27 -49.50 14.33
CA LEU A 57 20.57 -50.14 14.14
C LEU A 57 20.93 -50.22 12.63
N PRO A 58 22.22 -50.09 12.27
CA PRO A 58 22.69 -50.36 10.91
C PRO A 58 22.43 -51.84 10.52
N LYS A 59 22.42 -52.14 9.22
CA LYS A 59 22.10 -53.48 8.71
C LYS A 59 23.05 -54.53 9.31
N LEU A 60 22.52 -55.32 10.24
CA LEU A 60 23.15 -56.53 10.76
C LEU A 60 23.28 -57.58 9.63
N GLY A 61 24.33 -58.39 9.69
CA GLY A 61 24.60 -59.46 8.73
C GLY A 61 23.50 -60.53 8.72
N THR A 62 23.56 -61.46 7.77
CA THR A 62 22.55 -62.52 7.64
C THR A 62 22.66 -63.63 8.69
N GLU A 63 23.74 -63.68 9.47
CA GLU A 63 24.07 -64.79 10.38
C GLU A 63 24.42 -64.34 11.81
N SER A 64 24.15 -63.09 12.16
CA SER A 64 24.52 -62.54 13.47
C SER A 64 23.54 -62.95 14.57
N THR A 65 24.01 -63.74 15.53
CA THR A 65 23.39 -63.84 16.86
C THR A 65 23.55 -62.50 17.57
N LEU A 66 22.48 -62.05 18.23
CA LEU A 66 22.45 -60.78 18.94
C LEU A 66 22.39 -61.04 20.44
N SER A 67 23.34 -60.50 21.19
CA SER A 67 23.32 -60.53 22.65
C SER A 67 22.86 -59.17 23.18
N VAL A 68 21.73 -59.16 23.86
CA VAL A 68 21.16 -58.02 24.58
C VAL A 68 21.46 -58.21 26.06
N SER A 69 22.30 -57.34 26.62
CA SER A 69 22.62 -57.35 28.05
C SER A 69 22.05 -56.11 28.71
N LEU A 70 21.27 -56.28 29.77
CA LEU A 70 20.74 -55.20 30.60
C LEU A 70 21.61 -55.07 31.84
N PHE A 71 22.12 -53.87 32.08
CA PHE A 71 22.89 -53.51 33.25
C PHE A 71 22.05 -52.64 34.16
N ALA A 72 22.15 -52.88 35.46
CA ALA A 72 21.50 -52.11 36.50
C ALA A 72 22.53 -51.64 37.52
N ASN A 73 22.25 -50.50 38.14
CA ASN A 73 23.02 -50.00 39.27
C ASN A 73 22.07 -49.63 40.40
N SER A 74 22.28 -50.21 41.58
CA SER A 74 21.52 -49.84 42.77
C SER A 74 22.16 -48.62 43.40
N LEU A 75 21.40 -47.52 43.49
CA LEU A 75 21.85 -46.26 44.09
C LEU A 75 22.27 -46.42 45.57
N ASN A 76 21.84 -47.49 46.24
CA ASN A 76 22.04 -47.72 47.67
C ASN A 76 23.23 -48.63 48.02
N GLU A 77 23.83 -49.33 47.05
CA GLU A 77 25.02 -50.17 47.28
C GLU A 77 26.25 -49.56 46.59
N LYS A 78 27.43 -49.60 47.22
CA LYS A 78 28.70 -49.13 46.60
C LYS A 78 29.25 -50.08 45.52
N ILE A 79 28.39 -50.96 45.00
CA ILE A 79 28.71 -51.93 43.96
C ILE A 79 28.32 -51.24 42.65
N GLY A 80 29.27 -51.06 41.72
CA GLY A 80 29.00 -50.42 40.43
C GLY A 80 28.04 -51.24 39.55
N TRP A 81 27.86 -50.80 38.30
CA TRP A 81 26.99 -51.46 37.31
C TRP A 81 27.15 -52.99 37.26
N THR A 82 26.07 -53.71 37.55
CA THR A 82 25.99 -55.17 37.45
C THR A 82 25.12 -55.59 36.28
N GLU A 83 25.45 -56.71 35.63
CA GLU A 83 24.63 -57.27 34.55
C GLU A 83 23.41 -57.98 35.16
N LEU A 84 22.22 -57.40 34.98
CA LEU A 84 20.96 -57.92 35.52
C LEU A 84 20.45 -59.08 34.64
N LEU A 85 20.51 -58.92 33.32
CA LEU A 85 19.99 -59.91 32.37
C LEU A 85 20.83 -59.98 31.10
N LYS A 86 20.98 -61.18 30.54
CA LYS A 86 21.59 -61.41 29.24
C LYS A 86 20.72 -62.31 28.37
N TYR A 87 20.26 -61.79 27.24
CA TYR A 87 19.53 -62.53 26.23
C TYR A 87 20.39 -62.72 25.00
N THR A 88 20.63 -63.97 24.61
CA THR A 88 21.22 -64.29 23.30
C THR A 88 20.09 -64.71 22.37
N ILE A 89 19.91 -63.94 21.31
CA ILE A 89 18.77 -64.01 20.40
C ILE A 89 19.27 -64.47 19.03
N ASP A 90 18.84 -65.66 18.61
CA ASP A 90 18.90 -66.06 17.21
C ASP A 90 17.66 -65.51 16.48
N LEU A 91 17.90 -64.52 15.64
CA LEU A 91 16.87 -63.78 14.90
C LEU A 91 16.08 -64.68 13.93
N ASN A 92 16.59 -65.86 13.55
CA ASN A 92 15.94 -66.76 12.59
C ASN A 92 15.03 -67.82 13.25
N ALA A 93 15.30 -68.22 14.50
CA ALA A 93 14.67 -69.39 15.13
C ALA A 93 13.74 -69.06 16.32
N ASP A 94 14.04 -68.00 17.07
CA ASP A 94 13.52 -67.83 18.43
C ASP A 94 12.44 -66.75 18.60
N LEU A 95 12.06 -66.07 17.52
CA LEU A 95 11.11 -64.96 17.56
C LEU A 95 9.65 -65.38 17.34
N VAL A 96 8.78 -64.96 18.26
CA VAL A 96 7.31 -65.07 18.20
C VAL A 96 6.72 -63.69 17.99
N GLN A 97 5.75 -63.57 17.07
CA GLN A 97 5.06 -62.30 16.83
C GLN A 97 3.99 -62.04 17.90
N ILE A 98 3.95 -60.81 18.43
CA ILE A 98 2.94 -60.34 19.36
C ILE A 98 1.94 -59.45 18.59
N PRO A 99 0.64 -59.76 18.61
CA PRO A 99 -0.42 -58.85 18.14
C PRO A 99 -0.41 -57.53 18.91
N SER A 100 -0.54 -56.40 18.21
CA SER A 100 -0.49 -55.07 18.81
C SER A 100 -1.55 -54.84 19.90
N SER A 101 -2.67 -55.55 19.85
CA SER A 101 -3.77 -55.50 20.83
C SER A 101 -3.45 -56.13 22.19
N LEU A 102 -2.33 -56.85 22.33
CA LEU A 102 -1.90 -57.49 23.58
C LEU A 102 -0.79 -56.68 24.29
N LEU A 103 -0.48 -55.48 23.81
CA LEU A 103 0.55 -54.60 24.37
C LEU A 103 0.00 -53.54 25.34
N ASP A 104 -1.32 -53.45 25.55
CA ASP A 104 -1.88 -52.52 26.54
C ASP A 104 -1.63 -53.02 27.98
N GLU A 105 -1.40 -52.08 28.91
CA GLU A 105 -1.05 -52.32 30.34
C GLU A 105 -2.09 -53.16 31.10
N SER A 106 -3.29 -53.33 30.56
CA SER A 106 -4.39 -54.09 31.17
C SER A 106 -4.32 -55.62 30.99
N ASN A 107 -3.33 -56.15 30.25
CA ASN A 107 -3.16 -57.59 29.96
C ASN A 107 -1.82 -58.18 30.43
N GLU A 108 -1.45 -57.95 31.70
CA GLU A 108 -0.17 -58.40 32.31
C GLU A 108 0.06 -59.93 32.38
N SER A 109 -0.87 -60.78 31.95
CA SER A 109 -0.76 -62.25 32.12
C SER A 109 -0.13 -63.01 30.94
N PHE A 110 0.34 -62.32 29.90
CA PHE A 110 0.81 -62.96 28.66
C PHE A 110 2.35 -63.14 28.57
N LEU A 111 3.11 -62.22 29.15
CA LEU A 111 4.58 -62.24 29.18
C LEU A 111 5.07 -62.59 30.59
N LYS A 112 6.23 -63.25 30.69
CA LYS A 112 6.90 -63.45 32.00
C LYS A 112 7.50 -62.13 32.48
N THR A 113 7.79 -62.01 33.78
CA THR A 113 8.63 -60.93 34.31
C THR A 113 9.99 -60.93 33.62
N ASN A 114 10.63 -59.76 33.52
CA ASN A 114 11.91 -59.59 32.85
C ASN A 114 11.87 -60.04 31.36
N SER A 115 10.83 -59.67 30.61
CA SER A 115 10.71 -60.07 29.19
C SER A 115 11.13 -58.97 28.21
N ILE A 116 11.84 -59.36 27.13
CA ILE A 116 12.20 -58.47 26.03
C ILE A 116 11.14 -58.45 24.94
N ILE A 117 10.77 -57.24 24.50
CA ILE A 117 9.95 -56.99 23.31
C ILE A 117 10.78 -56.25 22.27
N LEU A 118 10.81 -56.77 21.04
CA LEU A 118 11.52 -56.21 19.88
C LEU A 118 10.51 -55.72 18.83
N GLN A 119 10.60 -54.46 18.41
CA GLN A 119 9.88 -53.99 17.21
C GLN A 119 10.78 -54.05 15.99
N LEU A 120 10.33 -54.64 14.89
CA LEU A 120 11.14 -54.78 13.67
C LEU A 120 10.69 -53.81 12.56
N SER A 121 11.46 -53.75 11.46
CA SER A 121 11.25 -52.83 10.32
C SER A 121 9.89 -52.91 9.62
N ASN A 122 9.06 -53.90 9.93
CA ASN A 122 7.69 -54.07 9.44
C ASN A 122 6.62 -53.54 10.42
N ASP A 123 7.02 -52.82 11.47
CA ASP A 123 6.15 -52.30 12.54
C ASP A 123 5.36 -53.38 13.30
N GLN A 124 5.88 -54.61 13.29
CA GLN A 124 5.35 -55.69 14.10
C GLN A 124 6.25 -55.94 15.32
N PHE A 125 5.63 -56.26 16.45
CA PHE A 125 6.30 -56.57 17.70
C PHE A 125 6.57 -58.07 17.81
N TYR A 126 7.73 -58.42 18.32
CA TYR A 126 8.19 -59.79 18.50
C TYR A 126 8.79 -59.97 19.89
N THR A 127 8.74 -61.17 20.44
CA THR A 127 9.44 -61.56 21.67
C THR A 127 10.12 -62.91 21.48
N ILE A 128 10.98 -63.29 22.42
CA ILE A 128 11.66 -64.58 22.43
C ILE A 128 10.67 -65.63 22.95
N LYS A 129 10.61 -66.82 22.34
CA LYS A 129 9.74 -67.94 22.78
C LYS A 129 9.77 -68.20 24.30
N LYS A 130 10.94 -68.06 24.94
CA LYS A 130 11.15 -68.32 26.37
C LYS A 130 10.45 -67.30 27.30
N CYS A 131 10.17 -66.09 26.79
CA CYS A 131 9.55 -64.98 27.50
C CYS A 131 8.01 -65.01 27.50
N VAL A 132 7.40 -65.97 26.78
CA VAL A 132 5.94 -66.12 26.71
C VAL A 132 5.44 -66.97 27.89
N ALA A 133 4.44 -66.48 28.63
CA ALA A 133 3.86 -67.16 29.79
C ALA A 133 2.74 -68.16 29.42
N LYS A 134 2.03 -67.94 28.30
CA LYS A 134 0.93 -68.80 27.81
C LYS A 134 1.08 -69.11 26.30
N PRO A 135 0.91 -70.36 25.84
CA PRO A 135 1.03 -70.69 24.43
C PRO A 135 -0.07 -70.03 23.59
N ILE A 136 0.31 -69.40 22.45
CA ILE A 136 -0.63 -68.76 21.51
C ILE A 136 -1.25 -69.81 20.60
N SER A 137 -2.58 -69.85 20.50
CA SER A 137 -3.31 -70.66 19.51
C SER A 137 -3.04 -70.15 18.09
N PRO A 138 -2.75 -71.01 17.10
CA PRO A 138 -2.23 -70.62 15.79
C PRO A 138 -3.20 -69.84 14.87
N ASP A 139 -4.47 -69.67 15.24
CA ASP A 139 -5.52 -69.15 14.34
C ASP A 139 -5.65 -67.60 14.29
N SER A 140 -4.73 -66.85 14.90
CA SER A 140 -4.75 -65.38 14.92
C SER A 140 -3.58 -64.70 14.19
N ILE A 141 -2.74 -65.46 13.48
CA ILE A 141 -1.63 -64.91 12.69
C ILE A 141 -2.15 -64.58 11.29
N ALA A 142 -2.53 -63.32 11.07
CA ALA A 142 -2.86 -62.82 9.73
C ALA A 142 -1.68 -63.03 8.77
N THR A 143 -1.84 -63.99 7.85
CA THR A 143 -0.93 -64.27 6.74
C THR A 143 -0.89 -63.07 5.80
N THR A 144 0.06 -62.16 6.01
CA THR A 144 0.30 -61.04 5.09
C THR A 144 1.09 -61.51 3.86
N PRO A 145 0.84 -60.93 2.68
CA PRO A 145 1.21 -61.52 1.39
C PRO A 145 2.72 -61.57 1.18
N GLN A 146 3.20 -62.66 0.58
CA GLN A 146 4.58 -62.78 0.11
C GLN A 146 4.90 -61.68 -0.91
N VAL A 147 5.61 -60.63 -0.49
CA VAL A 147 6.25 -59.71 -1.43
C VAL A 147 7.35 -60.49 -2.16
N LYS A 148 7.07 -60.90 -3.40
CA LYS A 148 8.07 -61.52 -4.29
C LYS A 148 9.26 -60.57 -4.41
N LYS A 149 10.44 -61.00 -3.94
CA LYS A 149 11.69 -60.24 -4.08
C LYS A 149 11.97 -60.03 -5.57
N LYS A 150 11.86 -58.80 -6.07
CA LYS A 150 12.34 -58.44 -7.41
C LYS A 150 13.87 -58.61 -7.43
N SER A 151 14.40 -59.29 -8.43
CA SER A 151 15.84 -59.33 -8.70
C SER A 151 16.37 -57.90 -8.88
N TYR A 152 17.57 -57.61 -8.36
CA TYR A 152 18.16 -56.27 -8.48
C TYR A 152 18.32 -55.90 -9.95
N THR A 153 17.82 -54.73 -10.34
CA THR A 153 18.06 -54.16 -11.67
C THR A 153 19.51 -53.67 -11.76
N PHE A 154 20.04 -53.54 -12.97
CA PHE A 154 21.39 -53.00 -13.19
C PHE A 154 21.57 -51.62 -12.54
N ASP A 155 20.53 -50.77 -12.56
CA ASP A 155 20.53 -49.48 -11.88
C ASP A 155 20.60 -49.59 -10.35
N SER A 156 19.99 -50.63 -9.77
CA SER A 156 20.11 -50.91 -8.32
C SER A 156 21.55 -51.29 -7.96
N ILE A 157 22.23 -52.05 -8.81
CA ILE A 157 23.65 -52.41 -8.60
C ILE A 157 24.52 -51.17 -8.76
N ARG A 158 24.24 -50.32 -9.76
CA ARG A 158 24.95 -49.06 -9.99
C ARG A 158 24.77 -48.08 -8.83
N SER A 159 23.56 -47.93 -8.31
CA SER A 159 23.30 -47.06 -7.14
C SER A 159 24.00 -47.58 -5.90
N THR A 160 24.01 -48.90 -5.67
CA THR A 160 24.74 -49.51 -4.56
C THR A 160 26.25 -49.28 -4.69
N ASN A 161 26.79 -49.38 -5.90
CA ASN A 161 28.21 -49.13 -6.16
C ASN A 161 28.56 -47.64 -6.01
N ASN A 162 27.68 -46.74 -6.43
CA ASN A 162 27.84 -45.31 -6.19
C ASN A 162 27.84 -44.99 -4.69
N ILE A 163 26.91 -45.56 -3.92
CA ILE A 163 26.89 -45.41 -2.45
C ILE A 163 28.18 -45.95 -1.84
N TYR A 164 28.67 -47.10 -2.29
CA TYR A 164 29.92 -47.66 -1.82
C TYR A 164 31.12 -46.73 -2.11
N LYS A 165 31.18 -46.16 -3.32
CA LYS A 165 32.18 -45.14 -3.67
C LYS A 165 32.04 -43.90 -2.80
N SER A 166 30.84 -43.38 -2.58
CA SER A 166 30.61 -42.22 -1.71
C SER A 166 30.99 -42.50 -0.25
N ILE A 167 30.76 -43.71 0.27
CA ILE A 167 31.24 -44.10 1.61
C ILE A 167 32.77 -44.10 1.66
N LYS A 168 33.43 -44.64 0.63
CA LYS A 168 34.90 -44.65 0.55
C LYS A 168 35.47 -43.23 0.43
N GLU A 169 34.83 -42.38 -0.36
CA GLU A 169 35.15 -40.96 -0.48
C GLU A 169 34.96 -40.25 0.87
N LEU A 170 33.85 -40.50 1.57
CA LEU A 170 33.60 -39.95 2.90
C LEU A 170 34.69 -40.36 3.90
N SER A 171 35.09 -41.64 3.89
CA SER A 171 36.21 -42.12 4.71
C SER A 171 37.52 -41.41 4.37
N SER A 172 37.78 -41.15 3.07
CA SER A 172 38.96 -40.39 2.65
C SER A 172 38.90 -38.92 3.06
N ILE A 173 37.72 -38.29 3.02
CA ILE A 173 37.50 -36.93 3.48
C ILE A 173 37.68 -36.86 4.99
N LYS A 174 37.13 -37.82 5.76
CA LYS A 174 37.34 -37.93 7.20
C LYS A 174 38.83 -37.99 7.54
N LEU A 175 39.61 -38.78 6.79
CA LEU A 175 41.06 -38.90 7.00
C LEU A 175 41.80 -37.61 6.64
N LYS A 176 41.41 -36.93 5.55
CA LYS A 176 41.95 -35.61 5.20
C LYS A 176 41.61 -34.56 6.27
N LEU A 177 40.39 -34.55 6.78
CA LEU A 177 39.95 -33.62 7.80
C LEU A 177 40.66 -33.91 9.13
N SER A 178 40.83 -35.18 9.50
CA SER A 178 41.65 -35.61 10.64
C SER A 178 43.06 -35.07 10.50
N ASN A 179 43.71 -35.27 9.35
CA ASN A 179 45.06 -34.76 9.10
C ASN A 179 45.12 -33.22 9.16
N GLN A 180 44.10 -32.51 8.68
CA GLN A 180 44.03 -31.04 8.79
C GLN A 180 43.83 -30.58 10.24
N ILE A 181 43.04 -31.32 11.01
CA ILE A 181 42.86 -31.08 12.44
C ILE A 181 44.18 -31.35 13.16
N ASP A 182 44.84 -32.48 12.90
CA ASP A 182 46.12 -32.84 13.49
C ASP A 182 47.22 -31.83 13.14
N GLN A 183 47.26 -31.32 11.90
CA GLN A 183 48.18 -30.25 11.47
C GLN A 183 47.93 -28.92 12.20
N ASN A 184 46.68 -28.60 12.53
CA ASN A 184 46.33 -27.38 13.24
C ASN A 184 46.46 -27.53 14.76
N ILE A 185 46.29 -28.74 15.30
CA ILE A 185 46.34 -29.04 16.73
C ILE A 185 47.76 -29.33 17.19
N ASN A 186 48.66 -29.91 16.39
CA ASN A 186 50.06 -30.16 16.79
C ASN A 186 50.85 -28.84 16.93
N PRO A 187 51.08 -28.31 18.15
CA PRO A 187 51.82 -27.06 18.34
C PRO A 187 53.33 -27.32 18.39
N GLN A 188 53.77 -28.59 18.44
CA GLN A 188 55.16 -28.97 18.66
C GLN A 188 56.07 -28.84 17.43
N ASN A 189 55.52 -28.63 16.22
CA ASN A 189 56.31 -28.23 15.04
C ASN A 189 56.23 -26.71 14.74
N LYS A 190 55.58 -25.91 15.60
CA LYS A 190 55.61 -24.44 15.55
C LYS A 190 56.54 -23.81 16.58
N ALA A 191 57.13 -24.61 17.48
CA ALA A 191 58.14 -24.13 18.42
C ALA A 191 59.49 -23.84 17.74
N ASP A 192 59.87 -24.60 16.70
CA ASP A 192 61.12 -24.41 15.95
C ASP A 192 60.94 -23.84 14.53
N ALA A 193 59.69 -23.49 14.16
CA ALA A 193 59.36 -22.82 12.91
C ALA A 193 58.52 -21.55 13.15
N THR A 194 58.89 -20.77 14.18
CA THR A 194 58.77 -19.31 14.11
C THR A 194 59.72 -18.83 13.01
N SER A 195 59.33 -19.04 11.75
CA SER A 195 59.99 -18.38 10.64
C SER A 195 59.80 -16.89 10.87
N ALA A 196 60.91 -16.19 11.10
CA ALA A 196 60.99 -14.75 11.30
C ALA A 196 60.43 -13.91 10.13
N GLU A 197 59.77 -14.53 9.14
CA GLU A 197 59.13 -13.91 7.99
C GLU A 197 57.65 -13.54 8.23
N ASP A 198 56.93 -14.22 9.12
CA ASP A 198 55.50 -13.95 9.37
C ASP A 198 55.22 -12.90 10.46
N LEU A 199 56.16 -12.70 11.39
CA LEU A 199 56.13 -11.60 12.35
C LEU A 199 56.26 -10.22 11.68
N PRO A 200 57.23 -9.98 10.78
CA PRO A 200 57.34 -8.70 10.10
C PRO A 200 56.20 -8.46 9.10
N THR A 201 55.57 -9.49 8.53
CA THR A 201 54.36 -9.29 7.71
C THR A 201 53.17 -8.94 8.57
N LEU A 202 52.97 -9.60 9.72
CA LEU A 202 51.94 -9.21 10.68
C LEU A 202 52.17 -7.79 11.21
N ASP A 203 53.40 -7.43 11.56
CA ASP A 203 53.74 -6.09 12.03
C ASP A 203 53.54 -5.04 10.92
N LYS A 204 53.83 -5.37 9.66
CA LYS A 204 53.44 -4.55 8.50
C LYS A 204 51.92 -4.39 8.38
N PHE A 205 51.12 -5.44 8.60
CA PHE A 205 49.66 -5.34 8.59
C PHE A 205 49.12 -4.51 9.75
N VAL A 206 49.66 -4.68 10.96
CA VAL A 206 49.31 -3.88 12.14
C VAL A 206 49.66 -2.41 11.91
N ASN A 207 50.85 -2.12 11.39
CA ASN A 207 51.28 -0.75 11.08
C ASN A 207 50.44 -0.15 9.94
N LYS A 208 50.08 -0.93 8.91
CA LYS A 208 49.15 -0.51 7.87
C LYS A 208 47.78 -0.16 8.46
N GLN A 209 47.26 -0.98 9.38
CA GLN A 209 45.98 -0.73 10.04
C GLN A 209 46.04 0.50 10.96
N ARG A 210 47.16 0.72 11.66
CA ARG A 210 47.41 1.94 12.44
C ARG A 210 47.40 3.19 11.55
N LEU A 211 48.11 3.16 10.43
CA LEU A 211 48.11 4.26 9.45
C LEU A 211 46.70 4.56 8.89
N ILE A 212 45.91 3.52 8.61
CA ILE A 212 44.51 3.68 8.19
C ILE A 212 43.70 4.33 9.31
N ASN A 213 43.86 3.90 10.56
CA ASN A 213 43.19 4.50 11.72
C ASN A 213 43.61 5.97 11.95
N ASP A 214 44.88 6.30 11.79
CA ASP A 214 45.38 7.68 11.92
C ASP A 214 44.81 8.58 10.80
N THR A 215 44.72 8.02 9.59
CA THR A 215 44.10 8.71 8.44
C THR A 215 42.61 8.95 8.69
N LEU A 216 41.88 7.93 9.15
CA LEU A 216 40.47 8.06 9.51
C LEU A 216 40.27 9.05 10.65
N SER A 217 41.12 9.03 11.68
CA SER A 217 41.07 9.98 12.79
C SER A 217 41.30 11.41 12.31
N SER A 218 42.24 11.61 11.39
CA SER A 218 42.48 12.91 10.75
C SER A 218 41.29 13.38 9.93
N GLN A 219 40.63 12.48 9.18
CA GLN A 219 39.41 12.78 8.44
C GLN A 219 38.25 13.15 9.37
N ILE A 220 38.10 12.43 10.49
CA ILE A 220 37.10 12.74 11.52
C ILE A 220 37.34 14.13 12.09
N ILE A 221 38.58 14.49 12.41
CA ILE A 221 38.93 15.83 12.91
C ILE A 221 38.61 16.90 11.86
N ARG A 222 39.01 16.70 10.60
CA ARG A 222 38.67 17.63 9.50
C ARG A 222 37.16 17.81 9.35
N ARG A 223 36.38 16.75 9.43
CA ARG A 223 34.92 16.84 9.40
C ARG A 223 34.35 17.54 10.62
N LYS A 224 34.90 17.32 11.82
CA LYS A 224 34.50 18.06 13.03
C LYS A 224 34.76 19.56 12.89
N VAL A 225 35.91 19.95 12.33
CA VAL A 225 36.23 21.36 12.03
C VAL A 225 35.23 21.92 11.02
N ALA A 226 34.99 21.24 9.90
CA ALA A 226 34.02 21.69 8.89
C ALA A 226 32.59 21.82 9.46
N ILE A 227 32.17 20.88 10.32
CA ILE A 227 30.89 20.98 11.04
C ILE A 227 30.87 22.22 11.93
N ASN A 228 31.96 22.50 12.64
CA ASN A 228 32.04 23.66 13.52
C ASN A 228 32.05 24.98 12.72
N GLU A 229 32.79 25.05 11.61
CA GLU A 229 32.77 26.18 10.68
C GLU A 229 31.37 26.39 10.11
N THR A 230 30.67 25.32 9.73
CA THR A 230 29.28 25.41 9.25
C THR A 230 28.34 25.86 10.36
N LYS A 231 28.51 25.36 11.59
CA LYS A 231 27.72 25.80 12.75
C LYS A 231 27.97 27.27 13.08
N GLN A 232 29.22 27.71 12.98
CA GLN A 232 29.59 29.10 13.19
C GLN A 232 29.05 29.99 12.07
N PHE A 233 29.15 29.57 10.81
CA PHE A 233 28.51 30.25 9.69
C PHE A 233 26.99 30.35 9.90
N ILE A 234 26.35 29.26 10.33
CA ILE A 234 24.93 29.26 10.67
C ILE A 234 24.65 30.20 11.84
N SER A 235 25.44 30.21 12.92
CA SER A 235 25.20 31.14 14.04
C SER A 235 25.42 32.60 13.65
N ASP A 236 26.40 32.86 12.79
CA ASP A 236 26.75 34.19 12.30
C ASP A 236 25.73 34.69 11.26
N HIS A 237 25.08 33.78 10.52
CA HIS A 237 24.01 34.07 9.54
C HIS A 237 22.59 33.80 10.08
N SER A 238 22.46 33.25 11.30
CA SER A 238 21.18 33.09 12.00
C SER A 238 20.85 34.32 12.83
N SER A 239 21.28 35.50 12.40
CA SER A 239 20.56 36.71 12.73
C SER A 239 19.23 36.63 11.97
N ILE A 240 18.26 35.89 12.52
CA ILE A 240 16.84 36.05 12.21
C ILE A 240 16.54 37.54 12.13
N ASP A 241 17.13 38.33 13.02
CA ASP A 241 17.12 39.80 13.03
C ASP A 241 17.60 40.45 11.73
N TYR A 242 18.67 39.98 11.07
CA TYR A 242 19.11 40.57 9.80
C TYR A 242 18.12 40.27 8.67
N THR A 243 17.63 39.04 8.57
CA THR A 243 16.61 38.66 7.59
C THR A 243 15.29 39.39 7.87
N GLN A 244 14.91 39.50 9.14
CA GLN A 244 13.75 40.26 9.61
C GLN A 244 13.89 41.74 9.25
N ASN A 245 15.06 42.33 9.50
CA ASN A 245 15.36 43.73 9.16
C ASN A 245 15.38 43.95 7.65
N GLN A 246 15.83 42.97 6.85
CA GLN A 246 15.73 43.04 5.39
C GLN A 246 14.28 42.98 4.92
N ILE A 247 13.46 42.11 5.51
CA ILE A 247 12.02 42.02 5.21
C ILE A 247 11.33 43.32 5.62
N GLU A 248 11.61 43.85 6.81
CA GLU A 248 11.06 45.11 7.31
C GLU A 248 11.49 46.29 6.44
N PHE A 249 12.76 46.33 6.03
CA PHE A 249 13.26 47.32 5.08
C PHE A 249 12.52 47.24 3.74
N ILE A 250 12.37 46.03 3.17
CA ILE A 250 11.63 45.84 1.92
C ILE A 250 10.16 46.27 2.08
N ASN A 251 9.50 45.89 3.17
CA ASN A 251 8.12 46.29 3.45
C ASN A 251 7.99 47.81 3.60
N SER A 252 8.95 48.47 4.23
CA SER A 252 8.99 49.94 4.34
C SER A 252 9.12 50.64 2.98
N GLN A 253 9.64 49.97 1.95
CA GLN A 253 9.69 50.50 0.58
C GLN A 253 8.36 50.31 -0.16
N PHE A 254 7.55 49.31 0.21
CA PHE A 254 6.24 49.05 -0.39
C PHE A 254 5.14 49.93 0.19
N GLU A 255 5.25 50.31 1.46
CA GLU A 255 4.22 51.10 2.13
C GLU A 255 3.93 52.47 1.47
N PRO A 256 4.93 53.25 1.03
CA PRO A 256 4.69 54.47 0.25
C PRO A 256 4.03 54.22 -1.11
N ILE A 257 4.28 53.05 -1.72
CA ILE A 257 3.66 52.67 -2.99
C ILE A 257 2.18 52.37 -2.76
N HIS A 258 1.86 51.61 -1.72
CA HIS A 258 0.47 51.35 -1.34
C HIS A 258 -0.25 52.64 -0.94
N GLU A 259 0.38 53.52 -0.17
CA GLU A 259 -0.18 54.83 0.18
C GLU A 259 -0.44 55.69 -1.07
N SER A 260 0.47 55.67 -2.05
CA SER A 260 0.28 56.35 -3.34
C SER A 260 -0.87 55.74 -4.15
N GLU A 261 -1.01 54.41 -4.15
CA GLU A 261 -2.12 53.71 -4.81
C GLU A 261 -3.48 54.10 -4.20
N THR A 262 -3.59 54.06 -2.87
CA THR A 262 -4.83 54.36 -2.14
C THR A 262 -5.21 55.84 -2.21
N THR A 263 -4.22 56.74 -2.15
CA THR A 263 -4.45 58.18 -2.01
C THR A 263 -4.60 58.89 -3.35
N SER A 264 -3.88 58.45 -4.40
CA SER A 264 -3.87 59.15 -5.69
C SER A 264 -4.42 58.32 -6.84
N ILE A 265 -3.99 57.07 -7.00
CA ILE A 265 -4.28 56.28 -8.21
C ILE A 265 -5.73 55.79 -8.22
N TYR A 266 -6.20 55.19 -7.13
CA TYR A 266 -7.59 54.69 -7.05
C TYR A 266 -8.63 55.82 -7.13
N PRO A 267 -8.49 56.95 -6.40
CA PRO A 267 -9.46 58.04 -6.52
C PRO A 267 -9.51 58.65 -7.91
N GLU A 268 -8.36 58.83 -8.57
CA GLU A 268 -8.32 59.37 -9.94
C GLU A 268 -8.92 58.39 -10.95
N THR A 269 -8.67 57.09 -10.79
CA THR A 269 -9.27 56.04 -11.64
C THR A 269 -10.80 56.02 -11.48
N VAL A 270 -11.31 56.02 -10.24
CA VAL A 270 -12.75 56.06 -9.96
C VAL A 270 -13.39 57.34 -10.51
N LYS A 271 -12.72 58.49 -10.36
CA LYS A 271 -13.19 59.77 -10.92
C LYS A 271 -13.29 59.74 -12.44
N GLN A 272 -12.31 59.16 -13.13
CA GLN A 272 -12.35 58.99 -14.58
C GLN A 272 -13.46 58.02 -15.01
N MET A 273 -13.63 56.90 -14.30
CA MET A 273 -14.72 55.95 -14.55
C MET A 273 -16.10 56.60 -14.38
N LYS A 274 -16.30 57.39 -13.32
CA LYS A 274 -17.52 58.16 -13.08
C LYS A 274 -17.79 59.15 -14.21
N LYS A 275 -16.77 59.90 -14.64
CA LYS A 275 -16.89 60.83 -15.78
C LYS A 275 -17.30 60.11 -17.08
N PHE A 276 -16.72 58.94 -17.37
CA PHE A 276 -17.11 58.18 -18.56
C PHE A 276 -18.52 57.58 -18.42
N ALA A 277 -18.91 57.15 -17.24
CA ALA A 277 -20.25 56.64 -16.96
C ALA A 277 -21.32 57.74 -17.04
N GLU A 278 -21.01 58.97 -16.63
CA GLU A 278 -21.88 60.15 -16.81
C GLU A 278 -22.12 60.41 -18.30
N VAL A 279 -21.05 60.41 -19.12
CA VAL A 279 -21.18 60.54 -20.59
C VAL A 279 -22.02 59.40 -21.18
N ILE A 280 -21.88 58.17 -20.67
CA ILE A 280 -22.76 57.07 -21.10
C ILE A 280 -24.20 57.32 -20.68
N SER A 281 -24.46 57.80 -19.47
CA SER A 281 -25.82 58.09 -19.01
C SER A 281 -26.51 59.15 -19.89
N ASP A 282 -25.75 60.11 -20.42
CA ASP A 282 -26.26 61.15 -21.31
C ASP A 282 -26.55 60.62 -22.74
N VAL A 283 -25.74 59.67 -23.22
CA VAL A 283 -25.90 59.08 -24.56
C VAL A 283 -26.91 57.93 -24.56
N PHE A 284 -26.88 57.10 -23.52
CA PHE A 284 -27.67 55.89 -23.33
C PHE A 284 -28.80 56.11 -22.32
N ILE A 285 -29.80 56.89 -22.75
CA ILE A 285 -30.95 57.23 -21.90
C ILE A 285 -31.87 56.00 -21.76
N ILE A 286 -31.96 55.46 -20.54
CA ILE A 286 -32.93 54.44 -20.14
C ILE A 286 -33.92 55.08 -19.17
N GLU A 287 -35.19 55.17 -19.58
CA GLU A 287 -36.27 55.76 -18.78
C GLU A 287 -37.21 54.68 -18.27
N SER A 288 -37.67 54.80 -17.03
CA SER A 288 -38.77 53.98 -16.51
C SER A 288 -40.10 54.47 -17.07
N VAL A 289 -40.93 53.57 -17.56
CA VAL A 289 -42.30 53.91 -17.98
C VAL A 289 -43.17 54.06 -16.72
N ASP A 290 -43.91 55.17 -16.62
CA ASP A 290 -44.71 55.62 -15.46
C ASP A 290 -45.26 54.47 -14.58
N ASN A 291 -44.77 54.37 -13.34
CA ASN A 291 -45.17 53.39 -12.32
C ASN A 291 -45.17 51.91 -12.76
N SER A 292 -44.30 51.52 -13.70
CA SER A 292 -44.17 50.15 -14.18
C SER A 292 -42.75 49.60 -14.05
N ILE A 293 -42.61 48.27 -14.16
CA ILE A 293 -41.32 47.55 -14.21
C ILE A 293 -40.73 47.57 -15.64
N LYS A 294 -41.36 48.31 -16.56
CA LYS A 294 -40.92 48.42 -17.95
C LYS A 294 -40.00 49.62 -18.12
N PHE A 295 -38.97 49.41 -18.92
CA PHE A 295 -38.00 50.43 -19.28
C PHE A 295 -38.11 50.69 -20.78
N LYS A 296 -37.86 51.93 -21.17
CA LYS A 296 -37.75 52.35 -22.56
C LYS A 296 -36.36 52.89 -22.84
N ILE A 297 -35.90 52.66 -24.06
CA ILE A 297 -34.66 53.21 -24.62
C ILE A 297 -35.01 53.94 -25.91
N LEU A 298 -34.60 55.20 -26.05
CA LEU A 298 -34.90 56.01 -27.24
C LEU A 298 -36.40 56.00 -27.60
N ASP A 299 -37.26 56.13 -26.59
CA ASP A 299 -38.73 56.03 -26.68
C ASP A 299 -39.30 54.68 -27.16
N ILE A 300 -38.48 53.62 -27.21
CA ILE A 300 -38.91 52.26 -27.51
C ILE A 300 -39.06 51.48 -26.20
N GLU A 301 -40.30 51.10 -25.86
CA GLU A 301 -40.56 50.18 -24.75
C GLU A 301 -39.93 48.81 -25.02
N PHE A 302 -39.19 48.28 -24.05
CA PHE A 302 -38.58 46.96 -24.16
C PHE A 302 -39.17 45.98 -23.12
N PRO A 303 -39.39 44.71 -23.48
CA PRO A 303 -39.89 43.69 -22.55
C PRO A 303 -38.97 43.50 -21.33
N SER A 304 -39.56 43.39 -20.14
CA SER A 304 -38.81 43.31 -18.88
C SER A 304 -38.15 41.95 -18.63
N THR A 305 -38.54 40.90 -19.37
CA THR A 305 -37.95 39.55 -19.22
C THR A 305 -37.71 38.93 -20.58
N VAL A 306 -36.72 38.03 -20.67
CA VAL A 306 -36.45 37.22 -21.87
C VAL A 306 -37.70 36.47 -22.32
N LYS A 307 -38.51 35.94 -21.40
CA LYS A 307 -39.77 35.26 -21.73
C LYS A 307 -40.75 36.20 -22.44
N GLN A 308 -40.97 37.40 -21.90
CA GLN A 308 -41.85 38.40 -22.54
C GLN A 308 -41.30 38.84 -23.90
N LEU A 309 -39.97 38.94 -24.05
CA LEU A 309 -39.31 39.23 -25.32
C LEU A 309 -39.59 38.15 -26.36
N LEU A 310 -39.48 36.88 -25.98
CA LEU A 310 -39.76 35.75 -26.87
C LEU A 310 -41.24 35.65 -27.21
N ASP A 311 -42.14 35.87 -26.23
CA ASP A 311 -43.58 35.88 -26.46
C ASP A 311 -43.98 36.98 -27.47
N LEU A 312 -43.38 38.16 -27.36
CA LEU A 312 -43.54 39.26 -28.31
C LEU A 312 -43.04 38.87 -29.71
N CYS A 313 -41.86 38.24 -29.81
CA CYS A 313 -41.29 37.83 -31.10
C CYS A 313 -42.07 36.69 -31.79
N TYR A 314 -42.67 35.77 -31.03
CA TYR A 314 -43.27 34.55 -31.56
C TYR A 314 -44.76 34.64 -31.83
N TYR A 315 -45.49 35.47 -31.07
CA TYR A 315 -46.95 35.43 -31.05
C TYR A 315 -47.62 36.77 -31.34
N GLU A 316 -46.86 37.84 -31.58
CA GLU A 316 -47.44 39.13 -31.97
C GLU A 316 -47.87 39.11 -33.45
N GLU A 317 -49.19 39.08 -33.67
CA GLU A 317 -49.81 38.99 -35.01
C GLU A 317 -49.96 40.37 -35.68
N ASN A 318 -49.97 41.45 -34.89
CA ASN A 318 -50.08 42.83 -35.37
C ASN A 318 -48.68 43.45 -35.54
N ASN A 319 -48.36 43.96 -36.73
CA ASN A 319 -47.09 44.65 -37.04
C ASN A 319 -45.80 43.84 -36.75
N ALA A 320 -45.82 42.52 -36.95
CA ALA A 320 -44.68 41.64 -36.69
C ALA A 320 -43.33 42.15 -37.25
N ALA A 321 -43.31 42.71 -38.46
CA ALA A 321 -42.08 43.25 -39.06
C ALA A 321 -41.52 44.47 -38.29
N GLU A 322 -42.40 45.36 -37.81
CA GLU A 322 -42.02 46.53 -37.03
C GLU A 322 -41.52 46.13 -35.64
N THR A 323 -42.19 45.17 -35.00
CA THR A 323 -41.76 44.58 -33.73
C THR A 323 -40.36 43.98 -33.83
N VAL A 324 -40.08 43.19 -34.88
CA VAL A 324 -38.74 42.59 -35.07
C VAL A 324 -37.66 43.66 -35.23
N ILE A 325 -37.94 44.73 -35.98
CA ILE A 325 -36.98 45.84 -36.16
C ILE A 325 -36.72 46.53 -34.82
N ARG A 326 -37.77 46.85 -34.04
CA ARG A 326 -37.64 47.48 -32.71
C ARG A 326 -36.83 46.61 -31.77
N VAL A 327 -37.15 45.32 -31.65
CA VAL A 327 -36.43 44.36 -30.81
C VAL A 327 -34.95 44.28 -31.20
N ASN A 328 -34.66 44.15 -32.49
CA ASN A 328 -33.28 44.02 -32.97
C ASN A 328 -32.48 45.30 -32.75
N ALA A 329 -33.09 46.47 -32.96
CA ALA A 329 -32.46 47.76 -32.69
C ALA A 329 -32.14 47.91 -31.19
N THR A 330 -33.08 47.58 -30.30
CA THR A 330 -32.86 47.67 -28.85
C THR A 330 -31.82 46.66 -28.36
N LEU A 331 -31.80 45.43 -28.88
CA LEU A 331 -30.77 44.43 -28.54
C LEU A 331 -29.37 44.84 -29.04
N ALA A 332 -29.29 45.42 -30.23
CA ALA A 332 -28.05 46.00 -30.76
C ALA A 332 -27.54 47.12 -29.84
N TYR A 333 -28.45 47.96 -29.34
CA TYR A 333 -28.15 49.04 -28.41
C TYR A 333 -27.66 48.52 -27.05
N ILE A 334 -28.36 47.55 -26.47
CA ILE A 334 -27.97 46.84 -25.22
C ILE A 334 -26.58 46.23 -25.37
N SER A 335 -26.31 45.57 -26.51
CA SER A 335 -25.02 44.95 -26.80
C SER A 335 -23.90 45.99 -26.87
N GLN A 336 -24.15 47.12 -27.56
CA GLN A 336 -23.18 48.21 -27.69
C GLN A 336 -22.89 48.85 -26.33
N MET A 337 -23.93 49.17 -25.57
CA MET A 337 -23.79 49.74 -24.23
C MET A 337 -22.96 48.82 -23.32
N MET A 338 -23.22 47.52 -23.35
CA MET A 338 -22.46 46.54 -22.58
C MET A 338 -20.99 46.46 -23.02
N SER A 339 -20.71 46.52 -24.33
CA SER A 339 -19.33 46.56 -24.84
C SER A 339 -18.58 47.82 -24.42
N VAL A 340 -19.24 48.99 -24.43
CA VAL A 340 -18.62 50.24 -23.98
C VAL A 340 -18.36 50.21 -22.47
N LEU A 341 -19.32 49.75 -21.67
CA LEU A 341 -19.16 49.59 -20.21
C LEU A 341 -18.04 48.60 -19.85
N ALA A 342 -17.94 47.48 -20.58
CA ALA A 342 -16.83 46.54 -20.43
C ALA A 342 -15.48 47.19 -20.78
N THR A 343 -15.44 48.06 -21.79
CA THR A 343 -14.22 48.78 -22.18
C THR A 343 -13.78 49.79 -21.11
N ILE A 344 -14.71 50.56 -20.55
CA ILE A 344 -14.42 51.54 -19.48
C ILE A 344 -13.96 50.85 -18.21
N THR A 345 -14.61 49.75 -17.84
CA THR A 345 -14.22 48.96 -16.66
C THR A 345 -13.01 48.07 -16.91
N LYS A 346 -12.45 48.06 -18.14
CA LYS A 346 -11.42 47.13 -18.60
C LYS A 346 -11.74 45.67 -18.25
N THR A 347 -13.01 45.31 -18.28
CA THR A 347 -13.50 43.96 -18.00
C THR A 347 -13.51 43.15 -19.28
N ASN A 348 -12.81 42.01 -19.28
CA ASN A 348 -12.89 41.06 -20.39
C ASN A 348 -14.22 40.30 -20.34
N LEU A 349 -15.11 40.54 -21.31
CA LEU A 349 -16.34 39.78 -21.47
C LEU A 349 -16.01 38.30 -21.73
N LYS A 350 -16.65 37.40 -20.98
CA LYS A 350 -16.46 35.95 -21.12
C LYS A 350 -16.85 35.45 -22.51
N TYR A 351 -17.95 35.98 -23.03
CA TYR A 351 -18.44 35.71 -24.38
C TYR A 351 -18.26 36.99 -25.22
N PRO A 352 -17.24 37.09 -26.08
CA PRO A 352 -17.01 38.33 -26.80
C PRO A 352 -18.16 38.63 -27.77
N ILE A 353 -18.52 39.92 -27.84
CA ILE A 353 -19.53 40.44 -28.76
C ILE A 353 -18.81 40.97 -29.98
N HIS A 354 -19.27 40.54 -31.16
CA HIS A 354 -18.69 40.90 -32.45
C HIS A 354 -19.78 41.45 -33.37
N TRP A 355 -19.41 42.49 -34.10
CA TRP A 355 -20.22 43.04 -35.17
C TRP A 355 -19.78 42.41 -36.48
N LYS A 356 -20.72 41.77 -37.17
CA LYS A 356 -20.51 41.28 -38.53
C LYS A 356 -21.49 42.02 -39.42
N GLU A 357 -20.97 42.91 -40.25
CA GLU A 357 -21.76 43.89 -41.00
C GLU A 357 -22.62 44.72 -40.00
N ASP A 358 -23.94 44.70 -40.15
CA ASP A 358 -24.90 45.42 -39.29
C ASP A 358 -25.54 44.51 -38.23
N LYS A 359 -25.01 43.30 -38.04
CA LYS A 359 -25.61 42.29 -37.16
C LYS A 359 -24.70 41.95 -35.99
N CYS A 360 -25.27 42.08 -34.80
CA CYS A 360 -24.60 41.75 -33.55
C CYS A 360 -24.63 40.23 -33.30
N HIS A 361 -23.47 39.66 -32.96
CA HIS A 361 -23.31 38.26 -32.62
C HIS A 361 -22.50 38.09 -31.33
N ILE A 362 -22.79 37.04 -30.59
CA ILE A 362 -22.05 36.64 -29.39
C ILE A 362 -21.34 35.31 -29.64
N ALA A 363 -20.06 35.24 -29.32
CA ALA A 363 -19.27 34.03 -29.51
C ALA A 363 -19.06 33.29 -28.19
N ASP A 364 -19.26 31.98 -28.24
CA ASP A 364 -18.86 31.09 -27.15
C ASP A 364 -17.54 30.40 -27.52
N ARG A 365 -16.47 30.82 -26.84
CA ARG A 365 -15.12 30.29 -27.05
C ARG A 365 -15.01 28.80 -26.73
N SER A 366 -15.88 28.27 -25.86
CA SER A 366 -15.85 26.85 -25.49
C SER A 366 -16.37 25.94 -26.61
N THR A 367 -17.38 26.42 -27.35
CA THR A 367 -18.00 25.69 -28.46
C THR A 367 -17.54 26.19 -29.84
N SER A 368 -16.65 27.19 -29.88
CA SER A 368 -16.20 27.89 -31.11
C SER A 368 -17.37 28.31 -32.02
N SER A 369 -18.53 28.59 -31.41
CA SER A 369 -19.78 28.85 -32.10
C SER A 369 -20.21 30.30 -31.89
N THR A 370 -20.83 30.88 -32.90
CA THR A 370 -21.36 32.25 -32.87
C THR A 370 -22.87 32.23 -32.94
N PHE A 371 -23.52 32.98 -32.05
CA PHE A 371 -24.97 33.04 -31.93
C PHE A 371 -25.47 34.45 -32.24
N PRO A 372 -26.58 34.61 -32.97
CA PRO A 372 -27.12 35.91 -33.31
C PRO A 372 -27.75 36.58 -32.08
N LEU A 373 -27.50 37.87 -31.91
CA LEU A 373 -28.18 38.75 -30.94
C LEU A 373 -29.29 39.58 -31.62
N TYR A 374 -29.90 39.01 -32.64
CA TYR A 374 -31.04 39.57 -33.35
C TYR A 374 -32.03 38.45 -33.66
N TYR A 375 -33.31 38.76 -33.57
CA TYR A 375 -34.38 37.86 -33.93
C TYR A 375 -34.55 37.83 -35.46
N ASN A 376 -34.62 36.62 -36.01
CA ASN A 376 -34.95 36.37 -37.41
C ASN A 376 -36.10 35.35 -37.48
N PRO A 377 -37.30 35.74 -37.96
CA PRO A 377 -38.46 34.84 -38.00
C PRO A 377 -38.29 33.66 -38.98
N VAL A 378 -37.35 33.73 -39.92
CA VAL A 378 -37.05 32.62 -40.85
C VAL A 378 -36.43 31.42 -40.13
N LEU A 379 -35.79 31.64 -38.98
CA LEU A 379 -35.11 30.60 -38.20
C LEU A 379 -36.04 29.97 -37.12
N ASN A 380 -37.34 30.19 -37.22
CA ASN A 380 -38.32 29.65 -36.30
C ASN A 380 -38.55 28.15 -36.54
N GLU A 381 -38.46 27.37 -35.47
CA GLU A 381 -38.78 25.95 -35.43
C GLU A 381 -40.12 25.72 -34.71
N LYS A 382 -40.98 24.87 -35.27
CA LYS A 382 -42.23 24.44 -34.61
C LYS A 382 -41.99 23.16 -33.84
N VAL A 383 -41.95 23.25 -32.52
CA VAL A 383 -41.73 22.10 -31.63
C VAL A 383 -43.08 21.60 -31.10
N ALA A 384 -43.37 20.32 -31.30
CA ALA A 384 -44.57 19.70 -30.77
C ALA A 384 -44.55 19.69 -29.24
N VAL A 385 -45.67 20.06 -28.62
CA VAL A 385 -45.78 20.08 -27.15
C VAL A 385 -46.22 18.71 -26.65
N SER A 386 -45.51 18.15 -25.67
CA SER A 386 -45.95 16.95 -24.95
C SER A 386 -47.35 17.17 -24.36
N LYS A 387 -48.25 16.18 -24.48
CA LYS A 387 -49.67 16.19 -24.08
C LYS A 387 -49.93 16.51 -22.58
N THR A 388 -48.90 16.77 -21.79
CA THR A 388 -48.96 17.03 -20.35
C THR A 388 -49.09 18.51 -19.97
N SER A 389 -49.14 19.44 -20.94
CA SER A 389 -49.31 20.87 -20.65
C SER A 389 -50.61 21.40 -21.27
N ASN A 390 -51.41 22.10 -20.46
CA ASN A 390 -52.68 22.71 -20.84
C ASN A 390 -52.48 23.92 -21.78
N CYS A 391 -51.91 23.70 -22.96
CA CYS A 391 -51.78 24.73 -24.00
C CYS A 391 -52.79 24.48 -25.12
N ILE A 392 -53.53 25.52 -25.49
CA ILE A 392 -54.56 25.52 -26.56
C ILE A 392 -53.95 25.31 -27.97
N ARG A 393 -52.63 25.43 -28.11
CA ARG A 393 -51.88 25.25 -29.35
C ARG A 393 -51.02 23.97 -29.27
N ASN A 394 -51.11 23.10 -30.28
CA ASN A 394 -50.39 21.81 -30.35
C ASN A 394 -48.86 21.95 -30.55
N HIS A 395 -48.35 23.17 -30.77
CA HIS A 395 -46.95 23.44 -31.11
C HIS A 395 -46.50 24.74 -30.44
N ILE A 396 -45.25 24.79 -29.99
CA ILE A 396 -44.54 25.98 -29.51
C ILE A 396 -43.54 26.40 -30.58
N ILE A 397 -43.47 27.70 -30.88
CA ILE A 397 -42.45 28.26 -31.77
C ILE A 397 -41.20 28.52 -30.93
N LYS A 398 -40.02 28.14 -31.45
CA LYS A 398 -38.72 28.41 -30.84
C LYS A 398 -37.71 28.87 -31.86
N ASN A 399 -36.72 29.63 -31.41
CA ASN A 399 -35.54 30.00 -32.19
C ASN A 399 -34.31 29.67 -31.32
N PRO A 400 -33.80 28.43 -31.37
CA PRO A 400 -32.83 27.94 -30.40
C PRO A 400 -31.51 28.72 -30.43
N THR A 401 -31.07 29.19 -31.60
CA THR A 401 -29.84 29.96 -31.74
C THR A 401 -29.94 31.35 -31.13
N PHE A 402 -31.07 32.02 -31.31
CA PHE A 402 -31.35 33.33 -30.72
C PHE A 402 -31.56 33.24 -29.21
N GLU A 403 -32.35 32.27 -28.73
CA GLU A 403 -32.56 32.02 -27.30
C GLU A 403 -31.24 31.71 -26.57
N PHE A 404 -30.35 30.92 -27.19
CA PHE A 404 -29.03 30.67 -26.65
C PHE A 404 -28.16 31.93 -26.64
N GLY A 405 -28.22 32.74 -27.70
CA GLY A 405 -27.55 34.04 -27.75
C GLY A 405 -27.98 34.97 -26.61
N LEU A 406 -29.29 35.10 -26.35
CA LEU A 406 -29.84 35.90 -25.25
C LEU A 406 -29.37 35.40 -23.88
N ASN A 407 -29.29 34.07 -23.69
CA ASN A 407 -28.77 33.50 -22.45
C ASN A 407 -27.29 33.84 -22.22
N LEU A 408 -26.46 33.79 -23.28
CA LEU A 408 -25.06 34.20 -23.19
C LEU A 408 -24.93 35.70 -22.92
N LEU A 409 -25.78 36.53 -23.54
CA LEU A 409 -25.82 37.97 -23.30
C LEU A 409 -26.14 38.26 -21.83
N ASN A 410 -27.13 37.58 -21.26
CA ASN A 410 -27.50 37.74 -19.86
C ASN A 410 -26.37 37.33 -18.91
N ARG A 411 -25.71 36.20 -19.18
CA ARG A 411 -24.54 35.76 -18.41
C ARG A 411 -23.40 36.78 -18.46
N ASN A 412 -23.14 37.39 -19.61
CA ASN A 412 -22.14 38.44 -19.74
C ASN A 412 -22.49 39.67 -18.89
N LEU A 413 -23.75 40.10 -18.93
CA LEU A 413 -24.21 41.26 -18.17
C LEU A 413 -24.02 41.05 -16.67
N MET A 414 -24.38 39.86 -16.17
CA MET A 414 -24.20 39.51 -14.76
C MET A 414 -22.73 39.42 -14.35
N LEU A 415 -21.87 38.87 -15.22
CA LEU A 415 -20.42 38.85 -14.99
C LEU A 415 -19.83 40.27 -15.01
N LEU A 416 -20.32 41.13 -15.90
CA LEU A 416 -19.88 42.53 -15.96
C LEU A 416 -20.24 43.28 -14.68
N ILE A 417 -21.47 43.10 -14.17
CA ILE A 417 -21.88 43.66 -12.87
C ILE A 417 -20.97 43.13 -11.75
N HIS A 418 -20.76 41.81 -11.68
CA HIS A 418 -19.91 41.21 -10.66
C HIS A 418 -18.46 41.73 -10.70
N HIS A 419 -17.83 41.78 -11.87
CA HIS A 419 -16.48 42.29 -12.02
C HIS A 419 -16.37 43.78 -11.69
N THR A 420 -17.36 44.57 -12.08
CA THR A 420 -17.41 45.99 -11.72
C THR A 420 -17.49 46.16 -10.21
N ASN A 421 -18.33 45.37 -9.52
CA ASN A 421 -18.42 45.39 -8.07
C ASN A 421 -17.11 44.99 -7.38
N GLU A 422 -16.43 43.95 -7.89
CA GLU A 422 -15.12 43.53 -7.37
C GLU A 422 -14.04 44.60 -7.57
N LEU A 423 -14.04 45.29 -8.71
CA LEU A 423 -13.12 46.42 -8.96
C LEU A 423 -13.34 47.53 -7.93
N PHE A 424 -14.59 47.93 -7.71
CA PHE A 424 -14.92 48.96 -6.72
C PHE A 424 -14.65 48.51 -5.28
N ARG A 425 -14.88 47.23 -4.94
CA ARG A 425 -14.52 46.67 -3.62
C ARG A 425 -13.02 46.79 -3.35
N ARG A 426 -12.18 46.50 -4.34
CA ARG A 426 -10.72 46.64 -4.22
C ARG A 426 -10.30 48.10 -4.02
N PHE A 427 -10.93 49.03 -4.71
CA PHE A 427 -10.68 50.46 -4.51
C PHE A 427 -11.14 50.96 -3.13
N SER A 428 -12.26 50.44 -2.62
CA SER A 428 -12.82 50.82 -1.31
C SER A 428 -12.11 50.18 -0.11
N GLN A 429 -11.60 48.95 -0.23
CA GLN A 429 -10.78 48.31 0.83
C GLN A 429 -9.50 49.10 1.16
N SER A 430 -9.05 49.96 0.24
CA SER A 430 -7.91 50.85 0.40
C SER A 430 -8.16 52.03 1.36
N LYS A 431 -9.44 52.32 1.66
CA LYS A 431 -9.85 53.29 2.69
C LYS A 431 -10.54 52.53 3.81
N CYS A 432 -9.98 52.57 5.01
CA CYS A 432 -10.69 52.21 6.26
C CYS A 432 -11.80 53.22 6.56
N ILE A 433 -12.76 53.40 5.65
CA ILE A 433 -13.88 54.31 5.80
C ILE A 433 -15.13 53.54 5.38
N ASP A 434 -15.87 53.15 6.41
CA ASP A 434 -17.23 52.61 6.43
C ASP A 434 -17.48 51.25 5.74
N ASN A 435 -17.81 50.27 6.59
CA ASN A 435 -18.44 48.97 6.33
C ASN A 435 -19.82 49.08 5.63
N ARG A 436 -20.02 50.03 4.70
CA ARG A 436 -21.29 50.27 4.00
C ARG A 436 -21.31 49.85 2.54
N TYR A 437 -20.25 49.21 2.02
CA TYR A 437 -20.36 48.49 0.75
C TYR A 437 -20.94 47.11 1.03
N VAL A 438 -22.28 47.07 1.04
CA VAL A 438 -23.09 45.84 1.09
C VAL A 438 -22.63 44.90 -0.02
N ASP A 439 -22.50 43.61 0.28
CA ASP A 439 -22.19 42.56 -0.68
C ASP A 439 -23.22 42.61 -1.84
N LEU A 440 -22.83 43.17 -2.98
CA LEU A 440 -23.74 43.55 -4.08
C LEU A 440 -24.41 42.36 -4.78
N GLN A 441 -23.96 41.12 -4.50
CA GLN A 441 -24.69 39.92 -4.90
C GLN A 441 -26.07 39.81 -4.20
N SER A 442 -26.27 40.53 -3.08
CA SER A 442 -27.53 40.53 -2.34
C SER A 442 -28.48 41.69 -2.67
N SER A 443 -28.07 42.66 -3.50
CA SER A 443 -28.85 43.89 -3.78
C SER A 443 -29.61 43.89 -5.11
N ILE A 444 -29.43 42.90 -5.98
CA ILE A 444 -30.27 42.71 -7.17
C ILE A 444 -31.41 41.76 -6.79
N PRO A 445 -32.68 42.20 -6.79
CA PRO A 445 -33.80 41.31 -6.54
C PRO A 445 -33.78 40.13 -7.51
N ILE A 446 -33.95 38.91 -6.99
CA ILE A 446 -33.92 37.65 -7.75
C ILE A 446 -34.88 37.71 -8.96
N ASP A 447 -35.99 38.43 -8.82
CA ASP A 447 -37.03 38.60 -9.85
C ASP A 447 -36.63 39.49 -11.05
N CYS A 448 -35.46 40.15 -11.01
CA CYS A 448 -35.00 41.08 -12.05
C CYS A 448 -33.77 40.58 -12.84
N PHE A 449 -33.33 39.33 -12.62
CA PHE A 449 -32.10 38.79 -13.21
C PHE A 449 -32.09 38.80 -14.75
N ASP A 450 -33.27 38.65 -15.36
CA ASP A 450 -33.43 38.60 -16.83
C ASP A 450 -33.89 39.95 -17.43
N ASN A 451 -33.85 41.04 -16.65
CA ASN A 451 -34.20 42.39 -17.11
C ASN A 451 -32.96 43.15 -17.57
N PHE A 452 -32.64 43.07 -18.87
CA PHE A 452 -31.45 43.69 -19.46
C PHE A 452 -31.36 45.20 -19.19
N LEU A 453 -32.47 45.92 -19.32
CA LEU A 453 -32.48 47.38 -19.19
C LEU A 453 -32.30 47.83 -17.75
N TRP A 454 -32.97 47.16 -16.81
CA TRP A 454 -32.77 47.41 -15.39
C TRP A 454 -31.33 47.15 -14.96
N ASN A 455 -30.77 46.01 -15.37
CA ASN A 455 -29.41 45.62 -14.99
C ASN A 455 -28.35 46.56 -15.57
N LEU A 456 -28.55 47.06 -16.80
CA LEU A 456 -27.68 48.09 -17.39
C LEU A 456 -27.84 49.46 -16.71
N GLN A 457 -29.08 49.88 -16.45
CA GLN A 457 -29.36 51.14 -15.74
C GLN A 457 -28.76 51.12 -14.34
N TYR A 458 -28.92 50.00 -13.62
CA TYR A 458 -28.32 49.78 -12.32
C TYR A 458 -26.79 49.88 -12.37
N LEU A 459 -26.15 49.28 -13.37
CA LEU A 459 -24.71 49.34 -13.53
C LEU A 459 -24.22 50.77 -13.80
N VAL A 460 -24.93 51.55 -14.63
CA VAL A 460 -24.61 52.97 -14.87
C VAL A 460 -24.82 53.79 -13.60
N LEU A 461 -25.92 53.59 -12.88
CA LEU A 461 -26.17 54.24 -11.59
C LEU A 461 -25.09 53.91 -10.57
N PHE A 462 -24.64 52.65 -10.53
CA PHE A 462 -23.56 52.22 -9.63
C PHE A 462 -22.23 52.91 -9.96
N LEU A 463 -21.92 53.09 -11.25
CA LEU A 463 -20.70 53.77 -11.69
C LEU A 463 -20.75 55.30 -11.50
N THR A 464 -21.95 55.88 -11.46
CA THR A 464 -22.18 57.33 -11.35
C THR A 464 -22.51 57.81 -9.94
N ALA A 465 -22.96 56.94 -9.04
CA ALA A 465 -23.10 57.22 -7.61
C ALA A 465 -21.71 57.52 -7.01
#